data_AF-A0A485LCD6-F1
#
_entry.id   AF-A0A485LCD6-F1
#
_cell.length_a   1.000
_cell.length_b   1.000
_cell.length_c   1.000
_cell.angle_alpha   90.00
_cell.angle_beta   90.00
_cell.angle_gamma   90.00
#
_symmetry.space_group_name_H-M   'P 1'
#
loop_
_entity.id
_entity.type
_entity.pdbx_description
1 polymer ?
#
loop_
_entity_poly.entity_id
_entity_poly.type
_entity_poly.pdbx_seq_one_letter_code
_entity_poly.pdbx_strand_id
1 'polypeptide(L)'
;MEEPFIRLGRELMPTEKMAFVTMLQNTLRDGKLPYGTIQSISVVFKVHRNSVAKLWNSYKQGSIATKKTGRVGPKQRYSKDEIVSLVQDVPQRQRSTMRDVAEATGISRAMVCRSLKTGFLQRRTSSLKPLLTDPKKMERSFTAWRTSAAIKTNFPSANKMVVLQQDNATPHRSINNAVLSAVSTDGGTFVVGHQPPNSPNLKVVSRSIDDVIHAILMAFDMLDVEKLEDIFLTLQDVMTLVLEHRGGNFFILPHLKKDALRRAGTLMANVTCPVSNVREAELALVQNGVTYNQ
;
A
#
# COMPACT_ATOMS: atom_id res chain seq x y z
N MET A 1 -24.53 -20.05 -48.80
CA MET A 1 -25.50 -19.10 -48.20
C MET A 1 -24.70 -18.22 -47.27
N GLU A 2 -24.49 -16.95 -47.60
CA GLU A 2 -23.85 -16.01 -46.68
C GLU A 2 -24.80 -15.74 -45.51
N GLU A 3 -24.31 -15.84 -44.28
CA GLU A 3 -25.12 -15.59 -43.11
C GLU A 3 -25.61 -14.13 -43.09
N PRO A 4 -26.90 -13.89 -42.81
CA PRO A 4 -27.45 -12.55 -42.81
C PRO A 4 -26.82 -11.72 -41.69
N PHE A 5 -26.31 -10.53 -42.04
CA PHE A 5 -25.72 -9.61 -41.07
C PHE A 5 -26.71 -9.27 -39.93
N ILE A 6 -26.35 -9.64 -38.69
CA ILE A 6 -27.16 -9.40 -37.48
C ILE A 6 -26.65 -8.14 -36.79
N ARG A 7 -27.51 -7.12 -36.74
CA ARG A 7 -27.22 -5.88 -36.03
C ARG A 7 -27.50 -6.04 -34.54
N LEU A 8 -26.46 -5.92 -33.71
CA LEU A 8 -26.54 -6.13 -32.26
C LEU A 8 -27.01 -4.90 -31.47
N GLY A 9 -27.11 -3.72 -32.10
CA GLY A 9 -27.56 -2.51 -31.41
C GLY A 9 -27.83 -1.31 -32.31
N ARG A 10 -28.33 -0.23 -31.70
CA ARG A 10 -28.58 1.04 -32.40
C ARG A 10 -27.28 1.65 -32.95
N GLU A 11 -26.16 1.48 -32.25
CA GLU A 11 -24.88 2.02 -32.68
C GLU A 11 -24.13 1.03 -33.57
N LEU A 12 -23.41 1.59 -34.53
CA LEU A 12 -22.49 0.85 -35.38
C LEU A 12 -21.17 0.61 -34.63
N MET A 13 -20.86 -0.65 -34.40
CA MET A 13 -19.63 -1.09 -33.75
C MET A 13 -18.42 -0.78 -34.64
N PRO A 14 -17.21 -0.58 -34.06
CA PRO A 14 -16.01 -0.29 -34.84
C PRO A 14 -15.71 -1.35 -35.92
N THR A 15 -15.98 -2.61 -35.63
CA THR A 15 -15.84 -3.76 -36.55
C THR A 15 -16.79 -3.66 -37.73
N GLU A 16 -18.07 -3.36 -37.47
CA GLU A 16 -19.10 -3.17 -38.50
C GLU A 16 -18.79 -1.96 -39.39
N LYS A 17 -18.28 -0.87 -38.80
CA LYS A 17 -17.80 0.31 -39.55
C LYS A 17 -16.62 -0.03 -40.45
N MET A 18 -15.70 -0.87 -39.98
CA MET A 18 -14.57 -1.30 -40.80
C MET A 18 -15.05 -2.18 -41.95
N ALA A 19 -15.96 -3.14 -41.69
CA ALA A 19 -16.55 -3.99 -42.73
C ALA A 19 -17.25 -3.16 -43.84
N PHE A 20 -17.96 -2.09 -43.47
CA PHE A 20 -18.50 -1.13 -44.44
C PHE A 20 -17.44 -0.53 -45.35
N VAL A 21 -16.36 -0.04 -44.74
CA VAL A 21 -15.27 0.61 -45.46
C VAL A 21 -14.59 -0.40 -46.39
N THR A 22 -14.31 -1.62 -45.93
CA THR A 22 -13.71 -2.68 -46.74
C THR A 22 -14.59 -3.04 -47.94
N MET A 23 -15.92 -3.19 -47.76
CA MET A 23 -16.83 -3.48 -48.87
C MET A 23 -16.93 -2.32 -49.86
N LEU A 24 -16.89 -1.08 -49.39
CA LEU A 24 -16.84 0.11 -50.25
C LEU A 24 -15.51 0.18 -51.01
N GLN A 25 -14.39 -0.14 -50.38
CA GLN A 25 -13.08 -0.16 -51.03
C GLN A 25 -12.98 -1.23 -52.12
N ASN A 26 -13.47 -2.44 -51.84
CA ASN A 26 -13.46 -3.56 -52.78
C ASN A 26 -14.35 -3.33 -54.02
N THR A 27 -15.27 -2.37 -53.96
CA THR A 27 -16.18 -2.02 -55.05
C THR A 27 -15.76 -0.76 -55.82
N LEU A 28 -14.62 -0.15 -55.47
CA LEU A 28 -14.08 1.00 -56.20
C LEU A 28 -13.68 0.61 -57.63
N ARG A 29 -14.04 1.47 -58.59
CA ARG A 29 -13.54 1.43 -59.97
C ARG A 29 -12.94 2.80 -60.28
N ASP A 30 -11.70 2.84 -60.73
CA ASP A 30 -10.96 4.08 -61.03
C ASP A 30 -10.99 5.12 -59.90
N GLY A 31 -10.92 4.64 -58.65
CA GLY A 31 -10.97 5.49 -57.45
C GLY A 31 -12.35 6.09 -57.14
N LYS A 32 -13.40 5.71 -57.88
CA LYS A 32 -14.77 6.17 -57.67
C LYS A 32 -15.68 5.02 -57.26
N LEU A 33 -16.66 5.34 -56.40
CA LEU A 33 -17.73 4.39 -56.05
C LEU A 33 -18.75 4.35 -57.20
N PRO A 34 -19.07 3.17 -57.74
CA PRO A 34 -20.16 3.01 -58.70
C PRO A 34 -21.50 3.50 -58.13
N TYR A 35 -22.38 3.93 -59.03
CA TYR A 35 -23.73 4.33 -58.65
C TYR A 35 -24.48 3.15 -58.03
N GLY A 36 -25.25 3.41 -56.97
CA GLY A 36 -26.02 2.37 -56.27
C GLY A 36 -25.24 1.57 -55.22
N THR A 37 -23.90 1.58 -55.21
CA THR A 37 -23.09 0.80 -54.24
C THR A 37 -23.43 1.14 -52.78
N ILE A 38 -23.61 2.44 -52.47
CA ILE A 38 -24.03 2.89 -51.13
C ILE A 38 -25.40 2.31 -50.76
N GLN A 39 -26.32 2.22 -51.73
CA GLN A 39 -27.64 1.65 -51.52
C GLN A 39 -27.56 0.14 -51.30
N SER A 40 -26.75 -0.58 -52.09
CA SER A 40 -26.54 -2.03 -51.92
C SER A 40 -25.99 -2.36 -50.53
N ILE A 41 -24.99 -1.62 -50.07
CA ILE A 41 -24.41 -1.80 -48.73
C ILE A 41 -25.41 -1.40 -47.63
N SER A 42 -26.25 -0.40 -47.88
CA SER A 42 -27.30 -0.03 -46.92
C SER A 42 -28.30 -1.16 -46.68
N VAL A 43 -28.64 -1.93 -47.72
CA VAL A 43 -29.54 -3.10 -47.66
C VAL A 43 -28.88 -4.25 -46.91
N VAL A 44 -27.63 -4.59 -47.24
CA VAL A 44 -26.89 -5.70 -46.61
C VAL A 44 -26.80 -5.52 -45.09
N PHE A 45 -26.46 -4.33 -44.63
CA PHE A 45 -26.24 -4.06 -43.21
C PHE A 45 -27.45 -3.47 -42.49
N LYS A 46 -28.59 -3.32 -43.17
CA LYS A 46 -29.84 -2.79 -42.61
C LYS A 46 -29.67 -1.41 -41.94
N VAL A 47 -28.98 -0.50 -42.64
CA VAL A 47 -28.76 0.89 -42.20
C VAL A 47 -29.22 1.87 -43.26
N HIS A 48 -29.52 3.11 -42.85
CA HIS A 48 -29.89 4.14 -43.82
C HIS A 48 -28.71 4.53 -44.71
N ARG A 49 -28.94 4.71 -46.02
CA ARG A 49 -27.90 5.08 -47.01
C ARG A 49 -27.06 6.30 -46.62
N ASN A 50 -27.67 7.29 -45.94
CA ASN A 50 -26.95 8.48 -45.48
C ASN A 50 -25.93 8.16 -44.38
N SER A 51 -26.16 7.13 -43.55
CA SER A 51 -25.19 6.69 -42.54
C SER A 51 -23.96 6.09 -43.20
N VAL A 52 -24.15 5.28 -44.25
CA VAL A 52 -23.06 4.73 -45.07
C VAL A 52 -22.28 5.85 -45.76
N ALA A 53 -22.98 6.83 -46.37
CA ALA A 53 -22.35 7.98 -47.01
C ALA A 53 -21.56 8.86 -46.01
N LYS A 54 -22.11 9.13 -44.81
CA LYS A 54 -21.42 9.88 -43.75
C LYS A 54 -20.18 9.16 -43.25
N LEU A 55 -20.26 7.84 -43.09
CA LEU A 55 -19.13 7.02 -42.69
C LEU A 55 -18.04 7.05 -43.76
N TRP A 56 -18.39 6.86 -45.04
CA TRP A 56 -17.44 6.92 -46.15
C TRP A 56 -16.72 8.26 -46.24
N ASN A 57 -17.46 9.37 -46.11
CA ASN A 57 -16.85 10.70 -46.11
C ASN A 57 -15.96 10.94 -44.89
N SER A 58 -16.31 10.42 -43.71
CA SER A 58 -15.45 10.51 -42.52
C SER A 58 -14.19 9.65 -42.68
N TYR A 59 -14.32 8.46 -43.29
CA TYR A 59 -13.20 7.58 -43.60
C TYR A 59 -12.20 8.23 -44.57
N LYS A 60 -12.68 8.88 -45.64
CA LYS A 60 -11.83 9.66 -46.56
C LYS A 60 -11.07 10.80 -45.87
N GLN A 61 -11.59 11.31 -44.75
CA GLN A 61 -10.94 12.31 -43.90
C GLN A 61 -10.05 11.68 -42.81
N GLY A 62 -9.85 10.35 -42.84
CA GLY A 62 -8.98 9.62 -41.92
C GLY A 62 -9.63 9.19 -40.61
N SER A 63 -10.97 9.21 -40.47
CA SER A 63 -11.63 8.85 -39.20
C SER A 63 -12.88 7.98 -39.37
N ILE A 64 -12.92 6.86 -38.63
CA ILE A 64 -14.11 6.00 -38.44
C ILE A 64 -14.69 6.09 -37.01
N ALA A 65 -14.04 6.90 -36.16
CA ALA A 65 -14.39 7.03 -34.76
C ALA A 65 -15.74 7.73 -34.56
N THR A 66 -16.39 7.46 -33.43
CA THR A 66 -17.63 8.16 -33.08
C THR A 66 -17.31 9.61 -32.71
N LYS A 67 -18.15 10.56 -33.16
CA LYS A 67 -18.08 11.97 -32.73
C LYS A 67 -18.82 12.23 -31.40
N LYS A 68 -19.32 11.18 -30.73
CA LYS A 68 -20.11 11.31 -29.49
C LYS A 68 -19.22 11.56 -28.28
N THR A 69 -18.05 10.93 -28.24
CA THR A 69 -17.08 11.10 -27.15
C THR A 69 -16.80 12.59 -26.93
N GLY A 70 -17.08 13.08 -25.73
CA GLY A 70 -16.92 14.50 -25.36
C GLY A 70 -18.04 15.45 -25.80
N ARG A 71 -18.97 15.04 -26.68
CA ARG A 71 -20.15 15.84 -27.07
C ARG A 71 -21.42 15.45 -26.31
N VAL A 72 -21.53 14.18 -25.95
CA VAL A 72 -22.69 13.64 -25.24
C VAL A 72 -22.32 13.31 -23.81
N GLY A 73 -23.31 13.41 -22.92
CA GLY A 73 -23.17 13.13 -21.50
C GLY A 73 -23.24 14.40 -20.62
N PRO A 74 -23.31 14.22 -19.29
CA PRO A 74 -23.35 15.33 -18.35
C PRO A 74 -22.09 16.19 -18.47
N LYS A 75 -22.27 17.52 -18.54
CA LYS A 75 -21.13 18.45 -18.45
C LYS A 75 -20.50 18.35 -17.06
N GLN A 76 -19.19 18.34 -17.02
CA GLN A 76 -18.47 18.32 -15.74
C GLN A 76 -18.70 19.64 -15.00
N ARG A 77 -19.17 19.56 -13.76
CA ARG A 77 -19.53 20.74 -12.95
C ARG A 77 -18.32 21.56 -12.49
N TYR A 78 -17.17 20.92 -12.32
CA TYR A 78 -15.92 21.55 -11.89
C TYR A 78 -14.78 21.10 -12.80
N SER A 79 -13.99 22.06 -13.28
CA SER A 79 -12.75 21.77 -14.00
C SER A 79 -11.68 21.21 -13.05
N LYS A 80 -10.60 20.65 -13.59
CA LYS A 80 -9.51 20.14 -12.76
C LYS A 80 -8.84 21.26 -11.97
N ASP A 81 -8.60 22.39 -12.63
CA ASP A 81 -7.89 23.54 -12.07
C ASP A 81 -8.75 24.22 -10.98
N GLU A 82 -10.07 24.30 -11.19
CA GLU A 82 -11.01 24.80 -10.18
C GLU A 82 -10.96 23.96 -8.89
N ILE A 83 -10.93 22.63 -9.00
CA ILE A 83 -10.85 21.75 -7.83
C ILE A 83 -9.52 21.96 -7.07
N VAL A 84 -8.42 22.10 -7.80
CA VAL A 84 -7.09 22.33 -7.20
C VAL A 84 -7.07 23.68 -6.48
N SER A 85 -7.57 24.73 -7.11
CA SER A 85 -7.67 26.07 -6.52
C SER A 85 -8.48 26.05 -5.23
N LEU A 86 -9.69 25.47 -5.25
CA LEU A 86 -10.56 25.38 -4.07
C LEU A 86 -9.88 24.62 -2.92
N VAL A 87 -9.19 23.52 -3.21
CA VAL A 87 -8.48 22.75 -2.18
C VAL A 87 -7.24 23.49 -1.66
N GLN A 88 -6.59 24.32 -2.49
CA GLN A 88 -5.46 25.16 -2.08
C GLN A 88 -5.85 26.35 -1.21
N ASP A 89 -7.11 26.78 -1.21
CA ASP A 89 -7.59 27.87 -0.35
C ASP A 89 -7.98 27.39 1.07
N VAL A 90 -8.29 26.11 1.25
CA VAL A 90 -8.71 25.56 2.57
C VAL A 90 -7.55 25.61 3.57
N PRO A 91 -7.68 26.11 4.81
CA PRO A 91 -6.59 26.05 5.78
C PRO A 91 -6.10 24.63 6.06
N GLN A 92 -4.80 24.42 6.29
CA GLN A 92 -4.22 23.07 6.44
C GLN A 92 -4.89 22.21 7.53
N ARG A 93 -5.37 22.84 8.62
CA ARG A 93 -6.11 22.19 9.71
C ARG A 93 -7.40 21.50 9.23
N GLN A 94 -8.03 22.02 8.18
CA GLN A 94 -9.28 21.50 7.59
C GLN A 94 -9.01 20.63 6.34
N ARG A 95 -7.75 20.26 6.07
CA ARG A 95 -7.36 19.33 5.00
C ARG A 95 -7.06 17.92 5.49
N SER A 96 -7.37 17.59 6.74
CA SER A 96 -7.03 16.30 7.36
C SER A 96 -7.77 15.13 6.72
N THR A 97 -9.10 15.22 6.61
CA THR A 97 -9.92 14.16 6.05
C THR A 97 -10.61 14.62 4.77
N MET A 98 -11.01 13.67 3.92
CA MET A 98 -11.81 13.97 2.74
C MET A 98 -13.18 14.58 3.10
N ARG A 99 -13.66 14.39 4.35
CA ARG A 99 -14.90 15.01 4.83
C ARG A 99 -14.66 16.49 5.11
N ASP A 100 -13.61 16.81 5.84
CA ASP A 100 -13.25 18.20 6.18
C ASP A 100 -13.01 19.02 4.90
N VAL A 101 -12.29 18.45 3.92
CA VAL A 101 -12.08 19.10 2.62
C VAL A 101 -13.39 19.31 1.88
N ALA A 102 -14.30 18.32 1.90
CA ALA A 102 -15.60 18.43 1.24
C ALA A 102 -16.48 19.53 1.85
N GLU A 103 -16.49 19.62 3.19
CA GLU A 103 -17.21 20.65 3.92
C GLU A 103 -16.64 22.05 3.66
N ALA A 104 -15.31 22.19 3.71
CA ALA A 104 -14.64 23.48 3.50
C ALA A 104 -14.69 23.98 2.05
N THR A 105 -14.68 23.09 1.06
CA THR A 105 -14.71 23.47 -0.38
C THR A 105 -16.11 23.46 -1.01
N GLY A 106 -17.11 22.92 -0.31
CA GLY A 106 -18.45 22.66 -0.87
C GLY A 106 -18.48 21.57 -1.95
N ILE A 107 -17.36 20.88 -2.20
CA ILE A 107 -17.25 19.79 -3.15
C ILE A 107 -17.73 18.50 -2.51
N SER A 108 -18.48 17.67 -3.24
CA SER A 108 -18.87 16.34 -2.74
C SER A 108 -17.65 15.47 -2.36
N ARG A 109 -17.73 14.77 -1.23
CA ARG A 109 -16.71 13.79 -0.79
C ARG A 109 -16.33 12.77 -1.88
N ALA A 110 -17.30 12.36 -2.70
CA ALA A 110 -17.08 11.43 -3.81
C ALA A 110 -16.19 12.03 -4.91
N MET A 111 -16.27 13.34 -5.14
CA MET A 111 -15.41 14.04 -6.09
C MET A 111 -14.00 14.20 -5.53
N VAL A 112 -13.85 14.57 -4.25
CA VAL A 112 -12.53 14.59 -3.57
C VAL A 112 -11.85 13.22 -3.66
N CYS A 113 -12.58 12.14 -3.37
CA CYS A 113 -12.09 10.77 -3.48
C CYS A 113 -11.65 10.41 -4.92
N ARG A 114 -12.47 10.75 -5.93
CA ARG A 114 -12.11 10.54 -7.34
C ARG A 114 -10.86 11.31 -7.73
N SER A 115 -10.77 12.59 -7.39
CA SER A 115 -9.59 13.44 -7.68
C SER A 115 -8.30 12.91 -7.06
N LEU A 116 -8.39 12.30 -5.88
CA LEU A 116 -7.25 11.61 -5.25
C LEU A 116 -6.88 10.31 -5.98
N LYS A 117 -7.87 9.52 -6.41
CA LYS A 117 -7.63 8.27 -7.15
C LYS A 117 -7.07 8.51 -8.55
N THR A 118 -7.53 9.55 -9.23
CA THR A 118 -7.01 9.93 -10.56
C THR A 118 -5.66 10.64 -10.50
N GLY A 119 -5.17 10.98 -9.29
CA GLY A 119 -3.87 11.59 -9.07
C GLY A 119 -3.82 13.11 -9.27
N PHE A 120 -4.97 13.78 -9.47
CA PHE A 120 -5.04 15.24 -9.57
C PHE A 120 -4.74 15.91 -8.23
N LEU A 121 -5.15 15.26 -7.13
CA LEU A 121 -4.75 15.60 -5.78
C LEU A 121 -3.85 14.50 -5.24
N GLN A 122 -2.79 14.87 -4.54
CA GLN A 122 -1.88 13.92 -3.90
C GLN A 122 -1.86 14.12 -2.40
N ARG A 123 -1.87 13.02 -1.64
CA ARG A 123 -1.67 13.07 -0.19
C ARG A 123 -0.19 13.27 0.08
N ARG A 124 0.14 14.33 0.82
CA ARG A 124 1.48 14.58 1.34
C ARG A 124 1.46 14.37 2.85
N THR A 125 2.23 13.40 3.32
CA THR A 125 2.53 13.24 4.74
C THR A 125 3.86 13.93 5.01
N SER A 126 3.85 15.06 5.71
CA SER A 126 5.09 15.61 6.27
C SER A 126 5.43 14.82 7.53
N SER A 127 6.42 13.93 7.45
CA SER A 127 6.99 13.34 8.66
C SER A 127 7.83 14.42 9.33
N LEU A 128 7.26 15.09 10.34
CA LEU A 128 8.01 16.00 11.20
C LEU A 128 9.07 15.16 11.92
N LYS A 129 10.35 15.41 11.63
CA LYS A 129 11.45 14.91 12.44
C LYS A 129 11.63 15.90 13.59
N PRO A 130 11.20 15.61 14.84
CA PRO A 130 11.48 16.50 15.94
C PRO A 130 13.00 16.58 16.13
N LEU A 131 13.54 17.80 16.08
CA LEU A 131 14.94 18.06 16.42
C LEU A 131 15.17 17.66 17.88
N LEU A 132 16.05 16.68 18.11
CA LEU A 132 16.43 16.25 19.45
C LEU A 132 17.37 17.28 20.08
N THR A 133 16.84 18.02 21.06
CA THR A 133 17.60 18.90 21.95
C THR A 133 18.37 18.05 22.98
N ASP A 134 19.55 18.50 23.42
CA ASP A 134 20.41 17.72 24.34
C ASP A 134 19.75 17.27 25.66
N PRO A 135 18.86 18.07 26.30
CA PRO A 135 18.07 17.59 27.44
C PRO A 135 17.21 16.36 27.12
N LYS A 136 16.62 16.31 25.92
CA LYS A 136 15.80 15.19 25.46
C LYS A 136 16.62 13.95 25.14
N LYS A 137 17.94 14.07 24.92
CA LYS A 137 18.86 12.93 24.79
C LYS A 137 19.16 12.35 26.18
N MET A 138 19.40 13.20 27.18
CA MET A 138 19.68 12.80 28.56
C MET A 138 18.48 12.09 29.20
N GLU A 139 17.27 12.63 29.02
CA GLU A 139 16.03 12.02 29.49
C GLU A 139 15.80 10.63 28.88
N ARG A 140 16.22 10.41 27.63
CA ARG A 140 16.14 9.10 26.96
C ARG A 140 17.12 8.08 27.54
N SER A 141 18.36 8.48 27.80
CA SER A 141 19.34 7.63 28.48
C SER A 141 18.87 7.25 29.89
N PHE A 142 18.23 8.18 30.59
CA PHE A 142 17.65 7.94 31.90
C PHE A 142 16.47 6.95 31.86
N THR A 143 15.59 7.06 30.86
CA THR A 143 14.51 6.09 30.65
C THR A 143 15.04 4.69 30.32
N ALA A 144 16.05 4.58 29.44
CA ALA A 144 16.69 3.30 29.14
C ALA A 144 17.31 2.65 30.39
N TRP A 145 17.94 3.45 31.26
CA TRP A 145 18.47 3.02 32.55
C TRP A 145 17.38 2.57 33.53
N ARG A 146 16.26 3.30 33.63
CA ARG A 146 15.12 2.89 34.46
C ARG A 146 14.51 1.58 33.97
N THR A 147 14.40 1.39 32.66
CA THR A 147 13.88 0.17 32.06
C THR A 147 14.81 -1.02 32.36
N SER A 148 16.13 -0.86 32.23
CA SER A 148 17.08 -1.94 32.55
C SER A 148 17.05 -2.30 34.04
N ALA A 149 16.93 -1.30 34.92
CA ALA A 149 16.76 -1.51 36.36
C ALA A 149 15.44 -2.24 36.69
N ALA A 150 14.31 -1.83 36.09
CA ALA A 150 13.01 -2.47 36.30
C ALA A 150 12.95 -3.91 35.77
N ILE A 151 13.60 -4.19 34.63
CA ILE A 151 13.73 -5.56 34.10
C ILE A 151 14.45 -6.45 35.12
N LYS A 152 15.55 -5.96 35.73
CA LYS A 152 16.29 -6.73 36.75
C LYS A 152 15.44 -7.01 37.99
N THR A 153 14.62 -6.06 38.43
CA THR A 153 13.74 -6.25 39.60
C THR A 153 12.61 -7.23 39.33
N ASN A 154 12.02 -7.19 38.13
CA ASN A 154 10.82 -7.98 37.81
C ASN A 154 11.12 -9.34 37.13
N PHE A 155 12.34 -9.56 36.62
CA PHE A 155 12.75 -10.80 35.93
C PHE A 155 14.10 -11.32 36.44
N PRO A 156 14.18 -11.89 37.66
CA PRO A 156 15.40 -12.49 38.18
C PRO A 156 15.64 -13.87 37.52
N SER A 157 16.30 -13.89 36.36
CA SER A 157 16.71 -15.13 35.67
C SER A 157 18.12 -15.57 36.07
N ALA A 158 18.36 -16.88 36.13
CA ALA A 158 19.70 -17.46 36.36
C ALA A 158 20.68 -17.17 35.19
N ASN A 159 20.15 -16.95 33.98
CA ASN A 159 20.92 -16.49 32.84
C ASN A 159 20.92 -14.97 32.80
N LYS A 160 22.09 -14.38 33.05
CA LYS A 160 22.27 -12.92 33.14
C LYS A 160 22.35 -12.20 31.78
N MET A 161 21.93 -12.85 30.69
CA MET A 161 22.01 -12.28 29.34
C MET A 161 20.64 -11.84 28.85
N VAL A 162 20.48 -10.53 28.61
CA VAL A 162 19.21 -9.91 28.17
C VAL A 162 19.46 -9.21 26.84
N VAL A 163 18.76 -9.65 25.79
CA VAL A 163 18.84 -9.03 24.47
C VAL A 163 17.72 -8.00 24.33
N LEU A 164 18.09 -6.74 24.13
CA LEU A 164 17.15 -5.64 23.92
C LEU A 164 16.97 -5.42 22.42
N GLN A 165 15.79 -5.74 21.90
CA GLN A 165 15.46 -5.50 20.50
C GLN A 165 14.81 -4.11 20.34
N GLN A 166 15.38 -3.26 19.48
CA GLN A 166 14.85 -1.91 19.19
C GLN A 166 14.76 -1.66 17.69
N ASP A 167 13.93 -0.69 17.30
CA ASP A 167 13.83 -0.23 15.92
C ASP A 167 15.09 0.58 15.51
N ASN A 168 15.33 0.73 14.21
CA ASN A 168 16.50 1.45 13.69
C ASN A 168 16.20 2.95 13.45
N ALA A 169 15.27 3.57 14.19
CA ALA A 169 15.03 5.00 14.02
C ALA A 169 16.27 5.78 14.49
N THR A 170 16.56 6.89 13.81
CA THR A 170 17.78 7.71 14.00
C THR A 170 18.16 8.00 15.46
N PRO A 171 17.22 8.17 16.42
CA PRO A 171 17.57 8.34 17.82
C PRO A 171 18.10 7.08 18.54
N HIS A 172 17.70 5.87 18.12
CA HIS A 172 18.09 4.59 18.74
C HIS A 172 19.48 4.11 18.29
N ARG A 173 19.97 4.60 17.14
CA ARG A 173 21.34 4.36 16.65
C ARG A 173 22.44 4.87 17.60
N SER A 174 22.10 5.74 18.56
CA SER A 174 23.05 6.28 19.53
C SER A 174 23.24 5.41 20.78
N ILE A 175 22.39 4.40 20.99
CA ILE A 175 22.47 3.46 22.11
C ILE A 175 23.26 2.23 21.63
N ASN A 176 24.55 2.19 21.97
CA ASN A 176 25.46 1.09 21.61
C ASN A 176 25.78 0.22 22.83
N ASN A 177 26.31 -0.99 22.60
CA ASN A 177 26.71 -1.92 23.68
C ASN A 177 27.64 -1.29 24.72
N ALA A 178 28.45 -0.29 24.34
CA ALA A 178 29.31 0.47 25.26
C ALA A 178 28.54 1.33 26.28
N VAL A 179 27.35 1.83 25.92
CA VAL A 179 26.48 2.57 26.84
C VAL A 179 25.79 1.62 27.82
N LEU A 180 25.46 0.41 27.37
CA LEU A 180 24.82 -0.61 28.20
C LEU A 180 25.82 -1.33 29.13
N SER A 181 27.07 -1.49 28.72
CA SER A 181 28.12 -2.05 29.59
C SER A 181 28.42 -1.12 30.76
N ALA A 182 28.43 0.20 30.55
CA ALA A 182 28.59 1.20 31.60
C ALA A 182 27.42 1.21 32.62
N VAL A 183 26.25 0.69 32.24
CA VAL A 183 25.04 0.58 33.08
C VAL A 183 24.96 -0.77 33.80
N SER A 184 25.81 -1.74 33.45
CA SER A 184 25.82 -3.06 34.09
C SER A 184 26.88 -3.15 35.20
N THR A 185 26.47 -2.83 36.42
CA THR A 185 27.34 -2.89 37.61
C THR A 185 27.51 -4.30 38.20
N ASP A 186 26.75 -5.30 37.74
CA ASP A 186 26.54 -6.56 38.50
C ASP A 186 26.81 -7.85 37.69
N GLY A 187 27.55 -7.73 36.58
CA GLY A 187 27.97 -8.86 35.74
C GLY A 187 26.86 -9.46 34.87
N GLY A 188 25.82 -8.69 34.54
CA GLY A 188 24.83 -9.06 33.52
C GLY A 188 25.17 -8.49 32.15
N THR A 189 24.96 -9.27 31.10
CA THR A 189 25.35 -8.89 29.73
C THR A 189 24.12 -8.44 28.97
N PHE A 190 24.01 -7.14 28.69
CA PHE A 190 22.95 -6.58 27.85
C PHE A 190 23.47 -6.42 26.42
N VAL A 191 22.80 -7.02 25.45
CA VAL A 191 23.18 -6.93 24.02
C VAL A 191 22.03 -6.27 23.26
N VAL A 192 22.33 -5.28 22.41
CA VAL A 192 21.31 -4.67 21.53
C VAL A 192 21.20 -5.48 20.24
N GLY A 193 19.99 -5.95 19.92
CA GLY A 193 19.66 -6.50 18.62
C GLY A 193 19.04 -5.41 17.73
N HIS A 194 19.62 -5.16 16.55
CA HIS A 194 19.10 -4.19 15.58
C HIS A 194 18.07 -4.84 14.64
N GLN A 195 16.92 -4.19 14.44
CA GLN A 195 15.95 -4.59 13.40
C GLN A 195 16.37 -4.15 11.98
N PRO A 196 15.96 -4.90 10.93
CA PRO A 196 16.16 -4.51 9.54
C PRO A 196 15.39 -3.21 9.19
N PRO A 197 15.89 -2.39 8.25
CA PRO A 197 15.22 -1.14 7.85
C PRO A 197 13.84 -1.40 7.22
N ASN A 198 12.82 -0.59 7.56
CA ASN A 198 11.45 -0.59 7.03
C ASN A 198 10.48 -1.70 7.51
N SER A 199 10.27 -1.82 8.83
CA SER A 199 9.16 -2.60 9.41
C SER A 199 8.14 -1.70 10.13
N PRO A 200 7.20 -1.03 9.43
CA PRO A 200 6.28 -0.09 10.06
C PRO A 200 4.93 -0.76 10.33
N ASN A 201 4.67 -1.19 11.56
CA ASN A 201 3.31 -1.50 12.00
C ASN A 201 3.06 -0.87 13.36
N LEU A 202 1.91 -0.18 13.46
CA LEU A 202 1.37 0.57 14.61
C LEU A 202 1.78 2.05 14.67
N LYS A 203 0.94 2.90 14.05
CA LYS A 203 0.83 4.31 14.38
C LYS A 203 -0.60 4.58 14.84
N VAL A 204 -0.83 4.57 16.16
CA VAL A 204 -2.09 5.00 16.77
C VAL A 204 -1.99 6.51 17.01
N VAL A 205 -2.92 7.27 16.42
CA VAL A 205 -3.05 8.72 16.60
C VAL A 205 -4.26 8.97 17.48
N SER A 206 -4.06 9.42 18.71
CA SER A 206 -5.14 9.80 19.65
C SER A 206 -5.11 11.30 19.95
N ARG A 207 -6.23 11.79 20.52
CA ARG A 207 -6.68 13.19 20.45
C ARG A 207 -6.33 14.03 21.70
N SER A 208 -5.67 13.46 22.69
CA SER A 208 -5.00 14.13 23.81
C SER A 208 -3.94 13.19 24.42
N ILE A 209 -2.95 13.71 25.15
CA ILE A 209 -1.88 12.89 25.74
C ILE A 209 -2.43 12.03 26.90
N ASP A 210 -3.37 12.56 27.69
CA ASP A 210 -3.89 11.87 28.87
C ASP A 210 -4.79 10.68 28.51
N ASP A 211 -5.60 10.80 27.44
CA ASP A 211 -6.40 9.69 26.93
C ASP A 211 -5.52 8.56 26.38
N VAL A 212 -4.36 8.90 25.82
CA VAL A 212 -3.36 7.92 25.37
C VAL A 212 -2.79 7.17 26.56
N ILE A 213 -2.39 7.89 27.61
CA ILE A 213 -1.81 7.29 28.81
C ILE A 213 -2.82 6.34 29.45
N HIS A 214 -4.08 6.77 29.63
CA HIS A 214 -5.11 5.95 30.24
C HIS A 214 -5.45 4.72 29.39
N ALA A 215 -5.62 4.89 28.07
CA ALA A 215 -5.88 3.77 27.17
C ALA A 215 -4.73 2.76 27.10
N ILE A 216 -3.47 3.23 27.16
CA ILE A 216 -2.30 2.36 27.20
C ILE A 216 -2.24 1.57 28.50
N LEU A 217 -2.45 2.24 29.65
CA LEU A 217 -2.43 1.57 30.95
C LEU A 217 -3.55 0.52 31.05
N MET A 218 -4.77 0.87 30.63
CA MET A 218 -5.88 -0.09 30.59
C MET A 218 -5.60 -1.27 29.64
N ALA A 219 -5.02 -1.01 28.47
CA ALA A 219 -4.67 -2.07 27.53
C ALA A 219 -3.55 -2.97 28.05
N PHE A 220 -2.62 -2.42 28.84
CA PHE A 220 -1.55 -3.18 29.48
C PHE A 220 -2.09 -4.05 30.62
N ASP A 221 -2.98 -3.53 31.46
CA ASP A 221 -3.64 -4.30 32.52
C ASP A 221 -4.53 -5.42 31.97
N MET A 222 -5.11 -5.24 30.78
CA MET A 222 -5.89 -6.26 30.08
C MET A 222 -5.05 -7.23 29.25
N LEU A 223 -3.72 -7.08 29.22
CA LEU A 223 -2.83 -7.93 28.44
C LEU A 223 -2.53 -9.22 29.23
N ASP A 224 -3.06 -10.32 28.71
CA ASP A 224 -2.86 -11.65 29.28
C ASP A 224 -1.50 -12.24 28.87
N VAL A 225 -0.90 -13.02 29.77
CA VAL A 225 0.37 -13.74 29.55
C VAL A 225 0.25 -14.69 28.36
N GLU A 226 -0.90 -15.34 28.19
CA GLU A 226 -1.16 -16.23 27.04
C GLU A 226 -1.13 -15.48 25.71
N LYS A 227 -1.65 -14.25 25.68
CA LYS A 227 -1.59 -13.39 24.48
C LYS A 227 -0.16 -12.97 24.18
N LEU A 228 0.64 -12.72 25.21
CA LEU A 228 2.05 -12.36 25.04
C LEU A 228 2.84 -13.54 24.44
N GLU A 229 2.65 -14.75 24.97
CA GLU A 229 3.25 -15.98 24.42
C GLU A 229 2.85 -16.20 22.96
N ASP A 230 1.57 -15.99 22.63
CA ASP A 230 1.08 -16.09 21.26
C ASP A 230 1.73 -15.09 20.30
N ILE A 231 2.01 -13.88 20.77
CA ILE A 231 2.72 -12.86 19.99
C ILE A 231 4.16 -13.30 19.75
N PHE A 232 4.85 -13.82 20.77
CA PHE A 232 6.23 -14.31 20.64
C PHE A 232 6.34 -15.49 19.66
N LEU A 233 5.45 -16.47 19.72
CA LEU A 233 5.44 -17.58 18.76
C LEU A 233 5.19 -17.09 17.33
N THR A 234 4.33 -16.08 17.16
CA THR A 234 4.09 -15.47 15.84
C THR A 234 5.32 -14.72 15.35
N LEU A 235 6.04 -14.02 16.23
CA LEU A 235 7.26 -13.32 15.87
C LEU A 235 8.35 -14.29 15.41
N GLN A 236 8.53 -15.41 16.10
CA GLN A 236 9.49 -16.45 15.72
C GLN A 236 9.14 -17.08 14.35
N ASP A 237 7.86 -17.30 14.09
CA ASP A 237 7.37 -17.80 12.79
C ASP A 237 7.61 -16.80 11.65
N VAL A 238 7.31 -15.51 11.86
CA VAL A 238 7.62 -14.44 10.91
C VAL A 238 9.13 -14.39 10.63
N MET A 239 9.98 -14.48 11.66
CA MET A 239 11.44 -14.47 11.48
C MET A 239 11.91 -15.66 10.63
N THR A 240 11.30 -16.84 10.82
CA THR A 240 11.63 -18.04 10.04
C THR A 240 11.26 -17.86 8.57
N LEU A 241 10.08 -17.30 8.28
CA LEU A 241 9.63 -17.00 6.92
C LEU A 241 10.49 -15.93 6.25
N VAL A 242 10.92 -14.90 6.98
CA VAL A 242 11.84 -13.88 6.46
C VAL A 242 13.16 -14.51 6.02
N LEU A 243 13.66 -15.50 6.76
CA LEU A 243 14.86 -16.25 6.37
C LEU A 243 14.60 -17.12 5.11
N GLU A 244 13.47 -17.84 5.05
CA GLU A 244 13.08 -18.65 3.89
C GLU A 244 12.93 -17.81 2.62
N HIS A 245 12.37 -16.61 2.74
CA HIS A 245 12.12 -15.70 1.62
C HIS A 245 13.27 -14.71 1.37
N ARG A 246 14.47 -14.98 1.90
CA ARG A 246 15.70 -14.19 1.68
C ARG A 246 15.51 -12.69 1.95
N GLY A 247 14.78 -12.34 3.00
CA GLY A 247 14.51 -10.95 3.38
C GLY A 247 13.37 -10.26 2.61
N GLY A 248 12.68 -10.98 1.72
CA GLY A 248 11.50 -10.48 1.02
C GLY A 248 10.24 -10.48 1.90
N ASN A 249 9.30 -9.58 1.62
CA ASN A 249 8.03 -9.45 2.36
C ASN A 249 6.84 -10.15 1.68
N PHE A 250 7.08 -10.95 0.64
CA PHE A 250 6.04 -11.61 -0.15
C PHE A 250 5.74 -13.01 0.39
N PHE A 251 5.28 -13.09 1.63
CA PHE A 251 4.90 -14.34 2.26
C PHE A 251 3.55 -14.20 2.98
N ILE A 252 2.78 -15.29 2.97
CA ILE A 252 1.52 -15.38 3.72
C ILE A 252 1.87 -16.00 5.07
N LEU A 253 1.55 -15.29 6.14
CA LEU A 253 1.79 -15.80 7.48
C LEU A 253 0.85 -17.01 7.74
N PRO A 254 1.39 -18.22 7.99
CA PRO A 254 0.59 -19.38 8.27
C PRO A 254 -0.07 -19.24 9.64
N HIS A 255 -1.32 -19.68 9.73
CA HIS A 255 -2.07 -19.62 10.98
C HIS A 255 -1.68 -20.79 11.89
N LEU A 256 -0.84 -20.56 12.90
CA LEU A 256 -0.31 -21.61 13.80
C LEU A 256 -1.37 -22.31 14.68
N LYS A 257 -2.64 -21.88 14.62
CA LYS A 257 -3.77 -22.46 15.39
C LYS A 257 -3.44 -22.60 16.89
N LYS A 258 -2.79 -21.59 17.47
CA LYS A 258 -2.22 -21.60 18.82
C LYS A 258 -3.27 -21.98 19.89
N ASP A 259 -4.48 -21.43 19.81
CA ASP A 259 -5.59 -21.79 20.71
C ASP A 259 -6.04 -23.26 20.61
N ALA A 260 -5.90 -23.89 19.46
CA ALA A 260 -6.22 -25.31 19.28
C ALA A 260 -5.11 -26.20 19.87
N LEU A 261 -3.84 -25.82 19.64
CA LEU A 261 -2.68 -26.54 20.19
C LEU A 261 -2.60 -26.40 21.71
N ARG A 262 -2.92 -25.23 22.26
CA ARG A 262 -2.98 -24.98 23.71
C ARG A 262 -4.06 -25.84 24.37
N ARG A 263 -5.27 -25.91 23.78
CA ARG A 263 -6.34 -26.80 24.25
C ARG A 263 -5.99 -28.29 24.17
N ALA A 264 -5.15 -28.68 23.22
CA ALA A 264 -4.66 -30.05 23.08
C ALA A 264 -3.43 -30.36 23.96
N GLY A 265 -2.87 -29.37 24.66
CA GLY A 265 -1.66 -29.53 25.49
C GLY A 265 -0.37 -29.73 24.69
N THR A 266 -0.36 -29.41 23.40
CA THR A 266 0.75 -29.67 22.46
C THR A 266 1.36 -28.40 21.88
N LEU A 267 1.07 -27.23 22.45
CA LEU A 267 1.66 -25.96 22.02
C LEU A 267 3.18 -26.00 22.24
N MET A 268 3.92 -25.74 21.16
CA MET A 268 5.38 -25.66 21.21
C MET A 268 5.84 -24.43 22.00
N ALA A 269 6.88 -24.59 22.81
CA ALA A 269 7.47 -23.48 23.55
C ALA A 269 8.23 -22.50 22.64
N ASN A 270 8.78 -22.99 21.51
CA ASN A 270 9.47 -22.19 20.50
C ASN A 270 9.24 -22.78 19.11
N VAL A 271 9.25 -21.94 18.08
CA VAL A 271 9.22 -22.36 16.67
C VAL A 271 10.61 -22.84 16.25
N THR A 272 10.69 -24.03 15.66
CA THR A 272 11.96 -24.60 15.19
C THR A 272 12.34 -24.02 13.83
N CYS A 273 13.46 -23.30 13.76
CA CYS A 273 14.04 -22.84 12.49
C CYS A 273 15.03 -23.89 11.94
N PRO A 274 14.89 -24.33 10.66
CA PRO A 274 15.88 -25.21 10.03
C PRO A 274 17.27 -24.57 9.95
N VAL A 275 18.30 -25.32 10.33
CA VAL A 275 19.71 -24.87 10.29
C VAL A 275 20.18 -24.51 8.88
N SER A 276 19.58 -25.14 7.85
CA SER A 276 19.82 -24.82 6.43
C SER A 276 19.48 -23.37 6.10
N ASN A 277 18.37 -22.84 6.63
CA ASN A 277 17.88 -21.50 6.33
C ASN A 277 18.80 -20.43 6.96
N VAL A 278 19.29 -20.70 8.17
CA VAL A 278 20.26 -19.85 8.86
C VAL A 278 21.58 -19.83 8.09
N ARG A 279 22.09 -21.00 7.68
CA ARG A 279 23.36 -21.12 6.94
C ARG A 279 23.30 -20.45 5.57
N GLU A 280 22.18 -20.55 4.86
CA GLU A 280 21.97 -19.85 3.59
C GLU A 280 21.89 -18.32 3.76
N ALA A 281 21.23 -17.85 4.82
CA ALA A 281 21.16 -16.42 5.13
C ALA A 281 22.55 -15.86 5.52
N GLU A 282 23.33 -16.60 6.30
CA GLU A 282 24.72 -16.25 6.63
C GLU A 282 25.60 -16.16 5.38
N LEU A 283 25.52 -17.15 4.48
CA LEU A 283 26.25 -17.14 3.21
C LEU A 283 25.85 -15.95 2.32
N ALA A 284 24.56 -15.62 2.25
CA ALA A 284 24.07 -14.47 1.50
C ALA A 284 24.53 -13.12 2.08
N LEU A 285 24.64 -13.00 3.41
CA LEU A 285 25.15 -11.80 4.07
C LEU A 285 26.67 -11.62 3.85
N VAL A 286 27.44 -12.71 3.90
CA VAL A 286 28.88 -12.70 3.59
C VAL A 286 29.14 -12.32 2.13
N GLN A 287 28.34 -12.82 1.18
CA GLN A 287 28.44 -12.46 -0.24
C GLN A 287 28.10 -10.98 -0.51
N ASN A 288 27.28 -10.35 0.33
CA ASN A 288 26.90 -8.93 0.24
C ASN A 288 27.79 -8.00 1.08
N GLY A 289 28.93 -8.49 1.60
CA GLY A 289 29.91 -7.67 2.30
C GLY A 289 29.54 -7.25 3.72
N VAL A 290 28.56 -7.91 4.34
CA VAL A 290 28.20 -7.67 5.76
C VAL A 290 29.03 -8.60 6.64
N THR A 291 30.13 -8.10 7.19
CA THR A 291 30.93 -8.82 8.19
C THR A 291 30.39 -8.51 9.60
N TYR A 292 29.89 -9.53 10.30
CA TYR A 292 29.66 -9.43 11.74
C TYR A 292 31.00 -9.46 12.45
N ASN A 293 31.41 -8.33 13.03
CA ASN A 293 32.51 -8.33 13.99
C ASN A 293 32.02 -9.10 15.24
N GLN A 294 32.79 -10.12 15.62
CA GLN A 294 32.63 -10.86 16.88
C GLN A 294 32.68 -9.92 18.09
#